data_AF-I0KF99-F1
#
_entry.id   AF-I0KF99-F1
#
_cell.length_a   1.000
_cell.length_b   1.000
_cell.length_c   1.000
_cell.angle_alpha   90.00
_cell.angle_beta   90.00
_cell.angle_gamma   90.00
#
_symmetry.space_group_name_H-M   'P 1'
#
loop_
_entity.id
_entity.type
_entity.pdbx_description
1 polymer ?
#
loop_
_entity_poly.entity_id
_entity_poly.type
_entity_poly.pdbx_seq_one_letter_code
_entity_poly.pdbx_strand_id
1 'polypeptide(L)'
;MGRSVDVATENSKLKTENQQTMKRTLITSLFTLLTALITNFFAQRVMAQSSPGVLTADQATAVKAIRIANLDKDTYFKSGGFILERYEDRPAYVFTYSDGITRKVYLYKVYSAADTKELGLLALYQNGKTNEVKSFVIPGSGADRKAWDAYIDDLKYVGEKEPGLMSTLTFVLSRELSGLMGGNGSAKADDGVKKKEEYNFCFGPTARVTLPNGDTKAISQVRTGDEVLGYDAASNTLVSSRVTAVDTHAGTFRLVGVWLVPTQELTASRATYPAQPVLLEATATHPVLTATGRKSLGDVTTGDTLYRYENNRLVPYQVVRVGTTGQAVERLYNLRTQPGGYVVDGTVVLDK
;
A
#
# COMPACT_ATOMS: atom_id res chain seq x y z
N MET A 1 18.46 -66.83 -55.95
CA MET A 1 18.50 -65.74 -56.96
C MET A 1 17.17 -64.99 -56.85
N GLY A 2 17.05 -63.71 -56.50
CA GLY A 2 18.02 -62.67 -56.20
C GLY A 2 17.38 -61.65 -55.23
N ARG A 3 18.20 -61.10 -54.33
CA ARG A 3 17.83 -60.09 -53.34
C ARG A 3 18.73 -58.89 -53.63
N SER A 4 18.26 -57.92 -54.44
CA SER A 4 19.09 -56.81 -54.93
C SER A 4 18.29 -55.56 -55.31
N VAL A 5 17.14 -55.32 -54.69
CA VAL A 5 16.47 -54.02 -54.78
C VAL A 5 15.83 -53.75 -53.42
N ASP A 6 16.47 -52.90 -52.61
CA ASP A 6 15.80 -52.02 -51.62
C ASP A 6 16.75 -51.26 -50.66
N VAL A 7 18.07 -51.31 -50.84
CA VAL A 7 19.01 -50.56 -49.96
C VAL A 7 19.08 -49.05 -50.29
N ALA A 8 18.73 -48.65 -51.51
CA ALA A 8 18.82 -47.24 -51.94
C ALA A 8 17.66 -46.39 -51.42
N THR A 9 16.45 -46.96 -51.34
CA THR A 9 15.23 -46.25 -50.95
C THR A 9 15.19 -45.97 -49.45
N GLU A 10 15.70 -46.88 -48.63
CA GLU A 10 15.72 -46.75 -47.18
C GLU A 10 16.76 -45.71 -46.70
N ASN A 11 17.93 -45.66 -47.34
CA ASN A 11 18.97 -44.67 -47.03
C ASN A 11 18.59 -43.23 -47.39
N SER A 12 17.73 -43.03 -48.39
CA SER A 12 17.20 -41.71 -48.76
C SER A 12 16.22 -41.16 -47.71
N LYS A 13 15.35 -42.04 -47.20
CA LYS A 13 14.33 -41.68 -46.20
C LYS A 13 14.97 -41.29 -44.86
N LEU A 14 15.97 -42.05 -44.41
CA LEU A 14 16.75 -41.79 -43.20
C LEU A 14 17.51 -40.46 -43.22
N LYS A 15 18.05 -40.04 -44.39
CA LYS A 15 18.70 -38.72 -44.52
C LYS A 15 17.71 -37.57 -44.40
N THR A 16 16.51 -37.74 -44.94
CA THR A 16 15.49 -36.69 -44.96
C THR A 16 14.89 -36.45 -43.58
N GLU A 17 14.64 -37.53 -42.81
CA GLU A 17 14.16 -37.43 -41.43
C GLU A 17 15.20 -36.80 -40.49
N ASN A 18 16.47 -37.19 -40.59
CA ASN A 18 17.54 -36.60 -39.78
C ASN A 18 17.78 -35.11 -40.06
N GLN A 19 17.61 -34.68 -41.31
CA GLN A 19 17.73 -33.28 -41.67
C GLN A 19 16.54 -32.45 -41.15
N GLN A 20 15.36 -33.05 -41.04
CA GLN A 20 14.16 -32.40 -40.52
C GLN A 20 14.17 -32.30 -38.99
N THR A 21 14.68 -33.32 -38.28
CA THR A 21 14.87 -33.27 -36.82
C THR A 21 15.95 -32.26 -36.42
N MET A 22 17.10 -32.20 -37.10
CA MET A 22 18.12 -31.16 -36.84
C MET A 22 17.58 -29.74 -36.99
N LYS A 23 16.78 -29.47 -38.03
CA LYS A 23 16.18 -28.14 -38.26
C LYS A 23 15.22 -27.73 -37.14
N ARG A 24 14.42 -28.67 -36.62
CA ARG A 24 13.49 -28.41 -35.50
C ARG A 24 14.23 -28.14 -34.19
N THR A 25 15.28 -28.89 -33.90
CA THR A 25 16.11 -28.66 -32.71
C THR A 25 16.80 -27.29 -32.77
N LEU A 26 17.37 -26.92 -33.92
CA LEU A 26 18.04 -25.62 -34.09
C LEU A 26 17.09 -24.43 -33.90
N ILE A 27 15.87 -24.50 -34.45
CA ILE A 27 14.85 -23.44 -34.30
C ILE A 27 14.40 -23.32 -32.84
N THR A 28 14.27 -24.45 -32.14
CA THR A 28 13.85 -24.47 -30.73
C THR A 28 14.92 -23.87 -29.84
N SER A 29 16.20 -24.19 -30.08
CA SER A 29 17.34 -23.59 -29.39
C SER A 29 17.48 -22.09 -29.64
N LEU A 30 17.16 -21.61 -30.84
CA LEU A 30 17.19 -20.18 -31.15
C LEU A 30 16.08 -19.41 -30.42
N PHE A 31 14.89 -20.01 -30.29
CA PHE A 31 13.75 -19.39 -29.62
C PHE A 31 13.93 -19.29 -28.10
N THR A 32 14.55 -20.29 -27.46
CA THR A 32 14.90 -20.25 -26.03
C THR A 32 15.97 -19.21 -25.72
N LEU A 33 16.95 -19.04 -26.61
CA LEU A 33 18.00 -18.03 -26.45
C LEU A 33 17.45 -16.60 -26.59
N LEU A 34 16.51 -16.40 -27.52
CA LEU A 34 15.83 -15.12 -27.71
C LEU A 34 14.96 -14.73 -26.49
N THR A 35 14.24 -15.69 -25.91
CA THR A 35 13.41 -15.46 -24.71
C THR A 35 14.25 -15.16 -23.46
N ALA A 36 15.43 -15.78 -23.33
CA ALA A 36 16.38 -15.47 -22.26
C ALA A 36 16.97 -14.05 -22.38
N LEU A 37 17.22 -13.56 -23.60
CA LEU A 37 17.71 -12.19 -23.83
C LEU A 37 16.65 -11.13 -23.51
N ILE A 38 15.39 -11.38 -23.88
CA ILE A 38 14.28 -10.45 -23.63
C ILE A 38 14.00 -10.32 -22.13
N THR A 39 13.99 -11.44 -21.39
CA THR A 39 13.76 -11.44 -19.93
C THR A 39 14.84 -10.68 -19.16
N ASN A 40 16.11 -10.76 -19.59
CA ASN A 40 17.19 -9.98 -19.00
C ASN A 40 17.03 -8.46 -19.21
N PHE A 41 16.53 -8.04 -20.37
CA PHE A 41 16.29 -6.61 -20.65
C PHE A 41 15.14 -6.02 -19.83
N PHE A 42 14.11 -6.82 -19.51
CA PHE A 42 13.01 -6.37 -18.65
C PHE A 42 13.40 -6.36 -17.16
N ALA A 43 14.23 -7.30 -16.70
CA ALA A 43 14.72 -7.30 -15.32
C ALA A 43 15.55 -6.05 -14.97
N GLN A 44 16.31 -5.51 -15.92
CA GLN A 44 17.09 -4.29 -15.70
C GLN A 44 16.23 -3.02 -15.56
N ARG A 45 14.99 -2.99 -16.07
CA ARG A 45 14.10 -1.83 -15.94
C ARG A 45 13.31 -1.79 -14.62
N VAL A 46 13.25 -2.90 -13.89
CA VAL A 46 12.51 -3.01 -12.62
C VAL A 46 13.35 -2.53 -11.42
N MET A 47 14.65 -2.30 -11.59
CA MET A 47 15.58 -1.89 -10.52
C MET A 47 15.85 -0.37 -10.47
N ALA A 48 15.01 0.47 -11.08
CA ALA A 48 15.07 1.92 -10.87
C ALA A 48 14.37 2.32 -9.56
N GLN A 49 14.82 1.75 -8.43
CA GLN A 49 14.57 2.37 -7.13
C GLN A 49 15.45 3.63 -7.06
N SER A 50 14.83 4.77 -6.79
CA SER A 50 15.51 6.05 -6.58
C SER A 50 16.60 5.89 -5.52
N SER A 51 17.87 6.02 -5.90
CA SER A 51 18.98 6.06 -4.95
C SER A 51 18.75 7.25 -4.01
N PRO A 52 18.87 7.08 -2.67
CA PRO A 52 18.74 8.19 -1.72
C PRO A 52 19.70 9.32 -2.09
N GLY A 53 19.22 10.57 -2.00
CA GLY A 53 20.09 11.72 -2.22
C GLY A 53 21.08 11.89 -1.07
N VAL A 54 22.26 12.44 -1.35
CA VAL A 54 23.28 12.76 -0.34
C VAL A 54 22.99 14.16 0.18
N LEU A 55 22.55 14.28 1.43
CA LEU A 55 22.41 15.59 2.09
C LEU A 55 23.78 16.06 2.60
N THR A 56 24.21 17.25 2.15
CA THR A 56 25.44 17.90 2.65
C THR A 56 25.14 18.79 3.86
N ALA A 57 26.18 19.15 4.65
CA ALA A 57 26.02 20.04 5.81
C ALA A 57 25.47 21.44 5.47
N ASP A 58 25.88 21.99 4.32
CA ASP A 58 25.39 23.29 3.84
C ASP A 58 23.91 23.21 3.45
N GLN A 59 23.50 22.10 2.82
CA GLN A 59 22.10 21.84 2.50
C GLN A 59 21.27 21.64 3.76
N ALA A 60 21.78 20.92 4.77
CA ALA A 60 21.10 20.77 6.05
C ALA A 60 20.87 22.13 6.75
N THR A 61 21.86 23.01 6.71
CA THR A 61 21.74 24.38 7.24
C THR A 61 20.71 25.20 6.46
N ALA A 62 20.71 25.09 5.13
CA ALA A 62 19.75 25.77 4.27
C ALA A 62 18.31 25.29 4.51
N VAL A 63 18.10 23.97 4.63
CA VAL A 63 16.79 23.37 4.93
C VAL A 63 16.29 23.81 6.31
N LYS A 64 17.17 23.85 7.31
CA LYS A 64 16.84 24.31 8.67
C LYS A 64 16.39 25.77 8.72
N ALA A 65 16.94 26.61 7.85
CA ALA A 65 16.60 28.03 7.75
C ALA A 65 15.23 28.29 7.09
N ILE A 66 14.61 27.28 6.47
CA ILE A 66 13.31 27.41 5.84
C ILE A 66 12.24 27.70 6.91
N ARG A 67 11.53 28.83 6.73
CA ARG A 67 10.38 29.20 7.55
C ARG A 67 9.10 28.89 6.80
N ILE A 68 8.23 28.10 7.41
CA ILE A 68 6.89 27.78 6.90
C ILE A 68 5.90 28.76 7.54
N ALA A 69 5.11 29.45 6.71
CA ALA A 69 4.21 30.50 7.17
C ALA A 69 3.00 29.93 7.95
N ASN A 70 2.41 28.83 7.47
CA ASN A 70 1.29 28.18 8.13
C ASN A 70 1.53 26.68 8.32
N LEU A 71 2.05 26.30 9.49
CA LEU A 71 2.33 24.92 9.85
C LEU A 71 1.11 24.00 9.86
N ASP A 72 -0.12 24.53 9.94
CA ASP A 72 -1.33 23.70 9.96
C ASP A 72 -1.93 23.49 8.55
N LYS A 73 -1.61 24.35 7.58
CA LYS A 73 -2.19 24.31 6.22
C LYS A 73 -1.19 24.01 5.11
N ASP A 74 0.07 24.39 5.29
CA ASP A 74 1.08 24.26 4.26
C ASP A 74 1.63 22.84 4.29
N THR A 75 1.05 21.95 3.48
CA THR A 75 1.49 20.55 3.37
C THR A 75 2.55 20.35 2.28
N TYR A 76 2.70 21.31 1.37
CA TYR A 76 3.69 21.28 0.30
C TYR A 76 4.33 22.65 0.14
N PHE A 77 5.66 22.70 0.16
CA PHE A 77 6.41 23.95 0.07
C PHE A 77 7.68 23.76 -0.76
N LYS A 78 7.95 24.68 -1.69
CA LYS A 78 9.17 24.67 -2.50
C LYS A 78 9.97 25.95 -2.23
N SER A 79 11.18 25.82 -1.70
CA SER A 79 12.03 26.96 -1.39
C SER A 79 13.51 26.58 -1.32
N GLY A 80 14.38 27.50 -1.71
CA GLY A 80 15.84 27.35 -1.58
C GLY A 80 16.44 26.18 -2.36
N GLY A 81 15.76 25.67 -3.39
CA GLY A 81 16.18 24.47 -4.11
C GLY A 81 15.75 23.15 -3.46
N PHE A 82 14.85 23.21 -2.47
CA PHE A 82 14.27 22.04 -1.81
C PHE A 82 12.75 22.02 -1.96
N ILE A 83 12.19 20.82 -1.86
CA ILE A 83 10.75 20.57 -1.77
C ILE A 83 10.51 19.93 -0.41
N LEU A 84 9.65 20.53 0.39
CA LEU A 84 9.16 20.03 1.66
C LEU A 84 7.74 19.53 1.46
N GLU A 85 7.52 18.26 1.72
CA GLU A 85 6.19 17.63 1.66
C GLU A 85 5.86 17.08 3.04
N ARG A 86 4.65 17.30 3.52
CA ARG A 86 4.22 16.80 4.83
C ARG A 86 4.32 15.29 4.84
N TYR A 87 4.97 14.76 5.87
CA TYR A 87 5.20 13.33 5.98
C TYR A 87 3.84 12.60 6.04
N GLU A 88 3.49 11.93 4.94
CA GLU A 88 2.25 11.18 4.76
C GLU A 88 0.96 12.00 5.04
N ASP A 89 0.98 13.31 4.76
CA ASP A 89 -0.12 14.25 5.07
C ASP A 89 -0.57 14.23 6.56
N ARG A 90 0.30 13.74 7.46
CA ARG A 90 -0.07 13.56 8.86
C ARG A 90 -0.24 14.90 9.57
N PRO A 91 -1.27 15.03 10.45
CA PRO A 91 -1.39 16.20 11.31
C PRO A 91 -0.20 16.30 12.27
N ALA A 92 -0.03 17.45 12.90
CA ALA A 92 0.98 17.64 13.92
C ALA A 92 0.80 16.62 15.05
N TYR A 93 1.90 16.07 15.55
CA TYR A 93 1.90 15.35 16.83
C TYR A 93 1.70 16.34 17.96
N VAL A 94 0.57 16.24 18.66
CA VAL A 94 0.20 17.16 19.73
C VAL A 94 0.43 16.48 21.07
N PHE A 95 1.29 17.06 21.90
CA PHE A 95 1.60 16.58 23.24
C PHE A 95 1.05 17.55 24.27
N THR A 96 0.29 17.03 25.22
CA THR A 96 -0.19 17.81 26.37
C THR A 96 0.45 17.26 27.63
N TYR A 97 1.50 17.92 28.10
CA TYR A 97 2.19 17.54 29.33
C TYR A 97 1.40 18.02 30.56
N SER A 98 1.70 17.44 31.72
CA SER A 98 1.12 17.82 33.01
C SER A 98 1.41 19.27 33.42
N ASP A 99 2.36 19.93 32.73
CA ASP A 99 2.65 21.37 32.86
C ASP A 99 1.63 22.27 32.15
N GLY A 100 0.64 21.70 31.46
CA GLY A 100 -0.41 22.43 30.74
C GLY A 100 0.07 23.09 29.45
N ILE A 101 1.33 22.87 29.02
CA ILE A 101 1.88 23.46 27.81
C ILE A 101 1.75 22.47 26.65
N THR A 102 0.92 22.82 25.68
CA THR A 102 0.79 22.06 24.43
C THR A 102 2.05 22.22 23.59
N ARG A 103 2.61 21.09 23.14
CA ARG A 103 3.76 21.05 22.23
C ARG A 103 3.35 20.35 20.95
N LYS A 104 3.76 20.88 19.80
CA LYS A 104 3.43 20.29 18.50
C LYS A 104 4.70 19.93 17.76
N VAL A 105 4.72 18.76 17.12
CA VAL A 105 5.80 18.36 16.21
C VAL A 105 5.21 18.08 14.83
N TYR A 106 5.74 18.78 13.82
CA TYR A 106 5.39 18.58 12.42
C TYR A 106 6.54 17.89 11.71
N LEU A 107 6.24 16.90 10.87
CA LEU A 107 7.24 16.20 10.05
C LEU A 107 7.05 16.51 8.57
N TYR A 108 8.16 16.81 7.90
CA TYR A 108 8.21 16.99 6.45
C TYR A 108 9.29 16.09 5.86
N LYS A 109 9.00 15.47 4.72
CA LYS A 109 10.02 14.89 3.84
C LYS A 109 10.71 16.01 3.06
N VAL A 110 12.02 15.92 3.00
CA VAL A 110 12.87 16.87 2.28
C VAL A 110 13.32 16.22 0.98
N TYR A 111 12.96 16.82 -0.14
CA TYR A 111 13.44 16.44 -1.46
C TYR A 111 14.33 17.54 -2.04
N SER A 112 15.31 17.15 -2.83
CA SER A 112 16.03 18.07 -3.71
C SER A 112 15.10 18.52 -4.84
N ALA A 113 15.01 19.82 -5.11
CA ALA A 113 14.20 20.34 -6.22
C ALA A 113 14.80 20.05 -7.60
N ALA A 114 16.09 19.72 -7.67
CA ALA A 114 16.82 19.49 -8.92
C ALA A 114 16.56 18.07 -9.47
N ASP A 115 16.53 17.07 -8.60
CA ASP A 115 16.43 15.65 -8.98
C ASP A 115 15.33 14.89 -8.23
N THR A 116 14.51 15.57 -7.41
CA THR A 116 13.40 14.99 -6.63
C THR A 116 13.81 13.82 -5.73
N LYS A 117 15.12 13.70 -5.42
CA LYS A 117 15.61 12.67 -4.50
C LYS A 117 15.31 13.05 -3.06
N GLU A 118 14.91 12.07 -2.28
CA GLU A 118 14.71 12.19 -0.84
C GLU A 118 16.08 12.38 -0.16
N LEU A 119 16.19 13.46 0.62
CA LEU A 119 17.40 13.85 1.34
C LEU A 119 17.32 13.54 2.84
N GLY A 120 16.10 13.48 3.39
CA GLY A 120 15.86 13.24 4.81
C GLY A 120 14.52 13.81 5.29
N LEU A 121 14.42 14.04 6.59
CA LEU A 121 13.24 14.62 7.24
C LEU A 121 13.55 15.97 7.87
N LEU A 122 12.54 16.83 7.93
CA LEU A 122 12.55 18.08 8.69
C LEU A 122 11.47 17.99 9.77
N ALA A 123 11.90 18.01 11.03
CA ALA A 123 11.02 18.08 12.18
C ALA A 123 10.93 19.53 12.67
N LEU A 124 9.70 20.04 12.79
CA LEU A 124 9.43 21.39 13.31
C LEU A 124 8.72 21.25 14.65
N TYR A 125 9.39 21.67 15.72
CA TYR A 125 8.84 21.71 17.06
C TYR A 125 8.28 23.09 17.35
N GLN A 126 7.03 23.15 17.81
CA GLN A 126 6.37 24.37 18.25
C GLN A 126 5.98 24.24 19.72
N ASN A 127 6.43 25.19 20.53
CA ASN A 127 6.03 25.30 21.93
C ASN A 127 4.81 26.23 22.06
N GLY A 128 3.69 25.75 22.59
CA GLY A 128 2.45 26.53 22.74
C GLY A 128 2.55 27.71 23.70
N LYS A 129 3.57 27.76 24.57
CA LYS A 129 3.81 28.88 25.50
C LYS A 129 4.51 30.06 24.82
N THR A 130 5.50 29.79 23.96
CA THR A 130 6.31 30.83 23.29
C THR A 130 5.91 31.04 21.84
N ASN A 131 5.13 30.12 21.26
CA ASN A 131 4.87 29.98 19.83
C ASN A 131 6.15 29.94 18.97
N GLU A 132 7.31 29.70 19.60
CA GLU A 132 8.57 29.62 18.90
C GLU A 132 8.68 28.27 18.19
N VAL A 133 9.14 28.32 16.95
CA VAL A 133 9.34 27.13 16.10
C VAL A 133 10.83 26.84 16.02
N LYS A 134 11.21 25.62 16.40
CA LYS A 134 12.57 25.10 16.28
C LYS A 134 12.60 24.03 15.20
N SER A 135 13.52 24.17 14.26
CA SER A 135 13.67 23.29 13.10
C SER A 135 14.84 22.31 13.31
N PHE A 136 14.60 21.03 13.03
CA PHE A 136 15.58 19.95 13.13
C PHE A 136 15.61 19.15 11.83
N VAL A 137 16.78 19.08 11.21
CA VAL A 137 16.96 18.28 10.00
C VAL A 137 17.52 16.93 10.40
N ILE A 138 16.74 15.87 10.13
CA ILE A 138 17.13 14.49 10.35
C ILE A 138 17.65 13.96 9.01
N PRO A 139 18.96 13.72 8.87
CA PRO A 139 19.54 13.31 7.61
C PRO A 139 19.08 11.90 7.19
N GLY A 140 18.99 11.64 5.89
CA GLY A 140 18.78 10.31 5.35
C GLY A 140 20.01 9.40 5.51
N SER A 141 19.84 8.10 5.24
CA SER A 141 20.92 7.10 5.37
C SER A 141 22.15 7.38 4.49
N GLY A 142 21.96 8.09 3.37
CA GLY A 142 23.03 8.48 2.45
C GLY A 142 23.68 9.83 2.74
N ALA A 143 23.33 10.51 3.83
CA ALA A 143 23.83 11.85 4.14
C ALA A 143 25.31 11.87 4.61
N ASP A 144 25.97 13.01 4.44
CA ASP A 144 27.34 13.21 4.92
C ASP A 144 27.41 13.16 6.45
N ARG A 145 28.53 12.68 6.99
CA ARG A 145 28.80 12.61 8.43
C ARG A 145 28.65 13.98 9.09
N LYS A 146 29.06 15.06 8.43
CA LYS A 146 28.92 16.42 8.95
C LYS A 146 27.46 16.86 9.13
N ALA A 147 26.54 16.36 8.30
CA ALA A 147 25.11 16.62 8.47
C ALA A 147 24.56 15.86 9.68
N TRP A 148 25.06 14.65 9.93
CA TRP A 148 24.76 13.89 11.15
C TRP A 148 25.34 14.54 12.41
N ASP A 149 26.57 15.06 12.35
CA ASP A 149 27.19 15.78 13.46
C ASP A 149 26.38 17.04 13.81
N ALA A 150 25.94 17.81 12.80
CA ALA A 150 25.09 18.98 13.00
C ALA A 150 23.72 18.63 13.62
N TYR A 151 23.11 17.50 13.20
CA TYR A 151 21.89 17.00 13.81
C TYR A 151 22.10 16.63 15.29
N ILE A 152 23.19 15.94 15.62
CA ILE A 152 23.53 15.57 17.01
C ILE A 152 23.78 16.83 17.86
N ASP A 153 24.49 17.82 17.32
CA ASP A 153 24.73 19.09 18.00
C ASP A 153 23.42 19.84 18.26
N ASP A 154 22.47 19.82 17.32
CA ASP A 154 21.16 20.41 17.52
C ASP A 154 20.38 19.72 18.64
N LEU A 155 20.39 18.38 18.68
CA LEU A 155 19.76 17.62 19.77
C LEU A 155 20.39 17.95 21.12
N LYS A 156 21.72 18.09 21.17
CA LYS A 156 22.43 18.43 22.40
C LYS A 156 22.14 19.86 22.84
N TYR A 157 22.45 20.85 22.01
CA TYR A 157 22.47 22.25 22.43
C TYR A 157 21.10 22.94 22.39
N VAL A 158 20.17 22.46 21.56
CA VAL A 158 18.78 22.97 21.51
C VAL A 158 17.86 22.07 22.35
N GLY A 159 18.05 20.75 22.29
CA GLY A 159 17.28 19.78 23.07
C GLY A 159 17.42 19.92 24.58
N GLU A 160 18.62 20.23 25.10
CA GLU A 160 18.83 20.46 26.53
C GLU A 160 18.19 21.77 27.03
N LYS A 161 18.03 22.75 26.14
CA LYS A 161 17.52 24.09 26.50
C LYS A 161 16.01 24.21 26.41
N GLU A 162 15.35 23.39 25.59
CA GLU A 162 13.91 23.44 25.35
C GLU A 162 13.17 22.33 26.10
N PRO A 163 12.43 22.65 27.18
CA PRO A 163 11.75 21.65 27.98
C PRO A 163 10.72 20.85 27.18
N GLY A 164 10.89 19.54 27.14
CA GLY A 164 10.00 18.60 26.45
C GLY A 164 10.32 18.36 24.97
N LEU A 165 11.30 19.07 24.39
CA LEU A 165 11.69 18.88 22.99
C LEU A 165 12.22 17.46 22.74
N MET A 166 13.19 17.00 23.54
CA MET A 166 13.78 15.67 23.35
C MET A 166 12.75 14.56 23.54
N SER A 167 11.89 14.64 24.57
CA SER A 167 10.87 13.63 24.80
C SER A 167 9.83 13.57 23.68
N THR A 168 9.38 14.72 23.17
CA THR A 168 8.44 14.77 22.05
C THR A 168 9.07 14.25 20.76
N LEU A 169 10.28 14.68 20.43
CA LEU A 169 10.98 14.26 19.22
C LEU A 169 11.32 12.77 19.26
N THR A 170 11.86 12.26 20.38
CA THR A 170 12.14 10.83 20.56
C THR A 170 10.86 10.01 20.43
N PHE A 171 9.74 10.42 21.02
CA PHE A 171 8.46 9.71 20.87
C PHE A 171 8.04 9.63 19.39
N VAL A 172 8.06 10.76 18.68
CA VAL A 172 7.71 10.80 17.25
C VAL A 172 8.59 9.85 16.45
N LEU A 173 9.91 9.89 16.63
CA LEU A 173 10.84 9.03 15.90
C LEU A 173 10.73 7.56 16.26
N SER A 174 10.60 7.22 17.55
CA SER A 174 10.40 5.84 18.01
C SER A 174 9.12 5.24 17.43
N ARG A 175 8.08 6.05 17.30
CA ARG A 175 6.81 5.65 16.73
C ARG A 175 6.90 5.46 15.21
N GLU A 176 7.56 6.34 14.47
CA GLU A 176 7.78 6.12 13.03
C GLU A 176 8.68 4.91 12.77
N LEU A 177 9.73 4.72 13.58
CA LEU A 177 10.57 3.53 13.52
C LEU A 177 9.76 2.27 13.84
N SER A 178 8.86 2.32 14.83
CA SER A 178 7.97 1.20 15.14
C SER A 178 6.99 0.93 14.00
N GLY A 179 6.48 1.96 13.31
CA GLY A 179 5.67 1.79 12.10
C GLY A 179 6.47 1.14 10.97
N LEU A 180 7.73 1.53 10.79
CA LEU A 180 8.62 0.93 9.79
C LEU A 180 8.92 -0.55 10.09
N MET A 181 9.18 -0.90 11.35
CA MET A 181 9.52 -2.25 11.77
C MET A 181 8.31 -3.20 11.85
N GLY A 182 7.12 -2.66 12.07
CA GLY A 182 5.89 -3.45 12.22
C GLY A 182 5.29 -3.93 10.89
N GLY A 183 5.91 -3.67 9.74
CA GLY A 183 5.34 -3.94 8.41
C GLY A 183 4.08 -3.13 8.09
N ASN A 184 3.58 -2.36 9.06
CA ASN A 184 2.46 -1.44 8.98
C ASN A 184 3.01 -0.02 9.10
N GLY A 185 3.22 0.64 7.96
CA GLY A 185 3.23 2.11 7.98
C GLY A 185 1.96 2.58 8.69
N SER A 186 2.14 3.31 9.80
CA SER A 186 1.13 3.84 10.73
C SER A 186 0.72 2.95 11.94
N ALA A 187 1.55 2.97 12.99
CA ALA A 187 1.05 2.84 14.36
C ALA A 187 0.47 4.21 14.80
N LYS A 188 -0.79 4.21 15.27
CA LYS A 188 -1.64 5.37 15.61
C LYS A 188 -1.26 6.08 16.92
N ALA A 189 -1.59 7.37 17.03
CA ALA A 189 -1.17 8.27 18.11
C ALA A 189 -2.37 8.39 18.99
N ASP A 190 -2.33 7.65 20.09
CA ASP A 190 -3.19 7.97 21.19
C ASP A 190 -2.60 9.20 21.88
N ASP A 191 -3.02 10.38 21.44
CA ASP A 191 -2.89 11.59 22.24
C ASP A 191 -4.05 12.55 21.91
N GLY A 192 -5.14 12.40 22.69
CA GLY A 192 -5.88 13.50 23.30
C GLY A 192 -6.60 14.55 22.44
N VAL A 193 -6.51 14.54 21.12
CA VAL A 193 -7.27 15.43 20.23
C VAL A 193 -7.95 14.58 19.17
N LYS A 194 -9.25 14.32 19.35
CA LYS A 194 -10.11 13.71 18.33
C LYS A 194 -10.14 14.61 17.08
N LYS A 195 -9.20 14.40 16.16
CA LYS A 195 -9.25 14.89 14.77
C LYS A 195 -8.85 13.76 13.81
N LYS A 196 -9.88 12.97 13.47
CA LYS A 196 -10.08 12.20 12.22
C LYS A 196 -8.84 11.56 11.56
N GLU A 197 -8.34 10.50 12.18
CA GLU A 197 -7.70 9.38 11.44
C GLU A 197 -8.75 8.46 10.79
N GLU A 198 -9.82 9.01 10.20
CA GLU A 198 -11.06 8.24 9.99
C GLU A 198 -11.33 7.84 8.53
N TYR A 199 -10.55 8.27 7.53
CA TYR A 199 -11.04 8.24 6.13
C TYR A 199 -10.21 7.46 5.13
N ASN A 200 -9.72 6.27 5.47
CA ASN A 200 -9.02 5.43 4.50
C ASN A 200 -9.58 4.00 4.32
N PHE A 201 -10.66 3.60 5.01
CA PHE A 201 -11.29 2.27 4.85
C PHE A 201 -12.64 2.39 4.15
N CYS A 202 -12.68 2.54 2.82
CA CYS A 202 -13.94 2.79 2.14
C CYS A 202 -14.03 2.13 0.76
N PHE A 203 -15.26 2.09 0.26
CA PHE A 203 -15.63 1.59 -1.06
C PHE A 203 -16.26 2.69 -1.92
N GLY A 204 -16.22 2.49 -3.23
CA GLY A 204 -16.96 3.32 -4.19
C GLY A 204 -18.49 3.17 -4.03
N PRO A 205 -19.29 4.11 -4.56
CA PRO A 205 -20.74 4.14 -4.39
C PRO A 205 -21.48 2.91 -4.95
N THR A 206 -20.86 2.24 -5.92
CA THR A 206 -21.41 1.09 -6.67
C THR A 206 -21.07 -0.26 -6.04
N ALA A 207 -20.21 -0.30 -5.02
CA ALA A 207 -19.82 -1.53 -4.36
C ALA A 207 -21.06 -2.24 -3.79
N ARG A 208 -21.16 -3.56 -3.99
CA ARG A 208 -22.37 -4.32 -3.71
C ARG A 208 -22.25 -5.04 -2.37
N VAL A 209 -23.00 -4.59 -1.38
CA VAL A 209 -23.08 -5.22 -0.06
C VAL A 209 -24.03 -6.41 -0.14
N THR A 210 -23.60 -7.57 0.33
CA THR A 210 -24.42 -8.78 0.37
C THR A 210 -25.38 -8.76 1.56
N LEU A 211 -26.63 -9.12 1.34
CA LEU A 211 -27.68 -9.23 2.35
C LEU A 211 -27.78 -10.69 2.85
N PRO A 212 -28.41 -10.94 4.03
CA PRO A 212 -28.51 -12.30 4.59
C PRO A 212 -29.22 -13.33 3.71
N ASN A 213 -30.09 -12.89 2.80
CA ASN A 213 -30.79 -13.75 1.84
C ASN A 213 -29.97 -14.04 0.57
N GLY A 214 -28.75 -13.49 0.45
CA GLY A 214 -27.89 -13.61 -0.72
C GLY A 214 -28.09 -12.53 -1.79
N ASP A 215 -29.12 -11.68 -1.66
CA ASP A 215 -29.27 -10.51 -2.53
C ASP A 215 -28.15 -9.50 -2.28
N THR A 216 -28.03 -8.51 -3.17
CA THR A 216 -27.03 -7.46 -3.03
C THR A 216 -27.65 -6.07 -3.16
N LYS A 217 -27.10 -5.12 -2.40
CA LYS A 217 -27.52 -3.71 -2.36
C LYS A 217 -26.30 -2.82 -2.58
N ALA A 218 -26.44 -1.75 -3.36
CA ALA A 218 -25.35 -0.79 -3.50
C ALA A 218 -25.04 -0.16 -2.14
N ILE A 219 -23.76 -0.02 -1.78
CA ILE A 219 -23.35 0.51 -0.47
C ILE A 219 -23.89 1.92 -0.23
N SER A 220 -24.04 2.72 -1.29
CA SER A 220 -24.66 4.05 -1.26
C SER A 220 -26.14 4.06 -0.90
N GLN A 221 -26.82 2.91 -0.97
CA GLN A 221 -28.23 2.73 -0.63
C GLN A 221 -28.45 2.02 0.72
N VAL A 222 -27.36 1.54 1.34
CA VAL A 222 -27.41 0.93 2.67
C VAL A 222 -27.61 2.03 3.71
N ARG A 223 -28.47 1.77 4.69
CA ARG A 223 -28.77 2.71 5.78
C ARG A 223 -28.46 2.08 7.13
N THR A 224 -28.20 2.91 8.13
CA THR A 224 -28.15 2.46 9.52
C THR A 224 -29.44 1.73 9.87
N GLY A 225 -29.30 0.56 10.48
CA GLY A 225 -30.41 -0.33 10.79
C GLY A 225 -30.70 -1.39 9.73
N ASP A 226 -30.17 -1.28 8.50
CA ASP A 226 -30.29 -2.35 7.50
C ASP A 226 -29.58 -3.63 7.99
N GLU A 227 -30.10 -4.78 7.57
CA GLU A 227 -29.45 -6.08 7.79
C GLU A 227 -28.56 -6.43 6.60
N VAL A 228 -27.33 -6.83 6.89
CA VAL A 228 -26.31 -7.21 5.92
C VAL A 228 -25.70 -8.55 6.33
N LEU A 229 -25.09 -9.23 5.38
CA LEU A 229 -24.32 -10.43 5.65
C LEU A 229 -23.00 -10.03 6.31
N GLY A 230 -22.93 -10.22 7.63
CA GLY A 230 -21.76 -9.96 8.47
C GLY A 230 -20.82 -11.16 8.49
N TYR A 231 -19.58 -10.90 8.91
CA TYR A 231 -18.59 -11.92 9.22
C TYR A 231 -18.13 -11.74 10.66
N ASP A 232 -18.27 -12.79 11.47
CA ASP A 232 -17.77 -12.83 12.85
C ASP A 232 -16.40 -13.51 12.87
N ALA A 233 -15.37 -12.72 13.18
CA ALA A 233 -13.99 -13.20 13.26
C ALA A 233 -13.73 -14.13 14.46
N ALA A 234 -14.57 -14.08 15.50
CA ALA A 234 -14.44 -14.97 16.67
C ALA A 234 -14.93 -16.39 16.34
N SER A 235 -16.05 -16.50 15.63
CA SER A 235 -16.61 -17.80 15.23
C SER A 235 -16.15 -18.26 13.85
N ASN A 236 -15.53 -17.40 13.04
CA ASN A 236 -15.20 -17.61 11.63
C ASN A 236 -16.43 -17.95 10.77
N THR A 237 -17.60 -17.41 11.11
CA THR A 237 -18.86 -17.70 10.39
C THR A 237 -19.54 -16.45 9.85
N LEU A 238 -20.32 -16.64 8.79
CA LEU A 238 -21.24 -15.62 8.29
C LEU A 238 -22.47 -15.55 9.18
N VAL A 239 -22.87 -14.34 9.53
CA VAL A 239 -24.00 -14.06 10.43
C VAL A 239 -24.85 -12.93 9.86
N SER A 240 -26.16 -12.96 10.10
CA SER A 240 -26.97 -11.76 9.83
C SER A 240 -26.55 -10.67 10.81
N SER A 241 -26.23 -9.48 10.31
CA SER A 241 -25.75 -8.37 11.14
C SER A 241 -26.44 -7.06 10.79
N ARG A 242 -26.64 -6.21 11.79
CA ARG A 242 -27.21 -4.87 11.61
C ARG A 242 -26.12 -3.83 11.40
N VAL A 243 -26.32 -2.95 10.43
CA VAL A 243 -25.49 -1.76 10.21
C VAL A 243 -25.70 -0.77 11.36
N THR A 244 -24.65 -0.47 12.10
CA THR A 244 -24.68 0.47 13.24
C THR A 244 -24.38 1.89 12.81
N ALA A 245 -23.59 2.08 11.75
CA ALA A 245 -23.30 3.38 11.17
C ALA A 245 -22.95 3.25 9.68
N VAL A 246 -23.18 4.33 8.94
CA VAL A 246 -22.75 4.50 7.55
C VAL A 246 -21.86 5.74 7.50
N ASP A 247 -20.58 5.55 7.22
CA ASP A 247 -19.62 6.63 7.06
C ASP A 247 -19.58 7.03 5.57
N THR A 248 -19.59 8.33 5.28
CA THR A 248 -19.52 8.85 3.90
C THR A 248 -18.50 9.97 3.79
N HIS A 249 -17.64 9.92 2.77
CA HIS A 249 -16.63 10.94 2.50
C HIS A 249 -16.79 11.47 1.08
N ALA A 250 -16.57 12.78 0.91
CA ALA A 250 -16.58 13.46 -0.36
C ALA A 250 -15.18 13.99 -0.68
N GLY A 251 -14.77 13.90 -1.93
CA GLY A 251 -13.43 14.24 -2.40
C GLY A 251 -13.02 13.40 -3.59
N THR A 252 -11.83 13.60 -4.15
CA THR A 252 -11.34 12.81 -5.28
C THR A 252 -10.48 11.67 -4.78
N PHE A 253 -10.99 10.44 -4.84
CA PHE A 253 -10.29 9.26 -4.33
C PHE A 253 -9.91 8.29 -5.43
N ARG A 254 -8.75 7.65 -5.29
CA ARG A 254 -8.29 6.58 -6.19
C ARG A 254 -8.49 5.24 -5.50
N LEU A 255 -9.11 4.30 -6.20
CA LEU A 255 -9.34 2.94 -5.71
C LEU A 255 -8.27 1.98 -6.23
N VAL A 256 -7.99 0.97 -5.42
CA VAL A 256 -7.19 -0.19 -5.79
C VAL A 256 -8.12 -1.38 -6.02
N GLY A 257 -7.75 -2.22 -6.96
CA GLY A 257 -8.48 -3.41 -7.37
C GLY A 257 -7.63 -4.66 -7.19
N VAL A 258 -8.24 -5.72 -6.67
CA VAL A 258 -7.69 -7.06 -6.69
C VAL A 258 -8.61 -7.96 -7.52
N TRP A 259 -8.02 -8.75 -8.41
CA TRP A 259 -8.73 -9.69 -9.25
C TRP A 259 -8.55 -11.10 -8.69
N LEU A 260 -9.68 -11.76 -8.46
CA LEU A 260 -9.79 -13.01 -7.72
C LEU A 260 -10.28 -14.13 -8.64
N VAL A 261 -9.67 -15.30 -8.56
CA VAL A 261 -10.16 -16.54 -9.20
C VAL A 261 -10.34 -17.64 -8.17
N PRO A 262 -11.26 -18.60 -8.36
CA PRO A 262 -11.44 -19.71 -7.42
C PRO A 262 -10.14 -20.52 -7.26
N THR A 263 -9.75 -20.85 -6.02
CA THR A 263 -8.56 -21.68 -5.77
C THR A 263 -8.77 -23.15 -6.16
N GLN A 264 -10.03 -23.60 -6.29
CA GLN A 264 -10.37 -24.98 -6.65
C GLN A 264 -11.34 -25.03 -7.83
N GLU A 265 -10.82 -25.16 -9.04
CA GLU A 265 -11.54 -25.84 -10.13
C GLU A 265 -10.95 -27.24 -10.33
N LEU A 266 -11.31 -28.17 -9.44
CA LEU A 266 -11.44 -29.58 -9.84
C LEU A 266 -12.86 -29.77 -10.36
N THR A 267 -13.24 -29.05 -11.41
CA THR A 267 -14.51 -29.31 -12.08
C THR A 267 -14.24 -30.30 -13.21
N ALA A 268 -15.01 -31.38 -13.27
CA ALA A 268 -15.11 -32.28 -14.43
C ALA A 268 -15.82 -31.58 -15.62
N SER A 269 -15.60 -30.28 -15.77
CA SER A 269 -16.21 -29.40 -16.77
C SER A 269 -15.26 -29.25 -17.94
N ARG A 270 -15.77 -29.43 -19.16
CA ARG A 270 -15.06 -29.15 -20.42
C ARG A 270 -14.87 -27.65 -20.70
N ALA A 271 -15.13 -26.77 -19.74
CA ALA A 271 -14.91 -25.34 -19.91
C ALA A 271 -13.41 -25.10 -20.13
N THR A 272 -13.05 -24.76 -21.37
CA THR A 272 -11.67 -24.58 -21.84
C THR A 272 -11.08 -23.23 -21.42
N TYR A 273 -11.77 -22.49 -20.55
CA TYR A 273 -11.39 -21.13 -20.16
C TYR A 273 -11.31 -21.03 -18.64
N PRO A 274 -10.22 -20.45 -18.10
CA PRO A 274 -10.13 -20.19 -16.66
C PRO A 274 -11.30 -19.28 -16.25
N ALA A 275 -11.85 -19.53 -15.06
CA ALA A 275 -12.90 -18.70 -14.47
C ALA A 275 -12.59 -17.20 -14.64
N GLN A 276 -13.58 -16.42 -15.07
CA GLN A 276 -13.39 -14.98 -15.25
C GLN A 276 -13.01 -14.34 -13.90
N PRO A 277 -11.90 -13.59 -13.82
CA PRO A 277 -11.48 -12.99 -12.57
C PRO A 277 -12.52 -11.97 -12.08
N VAL A 278 -12.85 -12.04 -10.80
CA VAL A 278 -13.80 -11.12 -10.17
C VAL A 278 -13.04 -10.02 -9.45
N LEU A 279 -13.50 -8.78 -9.61
CA LEU A 279 -12.87 -7.60 -9.03
C LEU A 279 -13.44 -7.32 -7.64
N LEU A 280 -12.56 -7.11 -6.66
CA LEU A 280 -12.85 -6.38 -5.43
C LEU A 280 -12.11 -5.04 -5.49
N GLU A 281 -12.84 -3.96 -5.30
CA GLU A 281 -12.32 -2.59 -5.41
C GLU A 281 -12.60 -1.80 -4.13
N ALA A 282 -11.56 -1.21 -3.53
CA ALA A 282 -11.67 -0.36 -2.34
C ALA A 282 -10.49 0.63 -2.25
N THR A 283 -10.47 1.45 -1.21
CA THR A 283 -9.28 2.25 -0.88
C THR A 283 -8.11 1.33 -0.47
N ALA A 284 -6.87 1.78 -0.73
CA ALA A 284 -5.68 0.95 -0.48
C ALA A 284 -5.53 0.48 0.97
N THR A 285 -5.98 1.25 1.95
CA THR A 285 -5.85 0.84 3.35
C THR A 285 -7.00 -0.05 3.84
N HIS A 286 -8.02 -0.32 3.00
CA HIS A 286 -9.20 -1.09 3.41
C HIS A 286 -8.82 -2.49 3.87
N PRO A 287 -9.15 -2.91 5.10
CA PRO A 287 -8.74 -4.22 5.60
C PRO A 287 -9.60 -5.34 5.01
N VAL A 288 -8.93 -6.38 4.52
CA VAL A 288 -9.54 -7.61 4.00
C VAL A 288 -9.06 -8.81 4.79
N LEU A 289 -9.89 -9.86 4.77
CA LEU A 289 -9.55 -11.16 5.36
C LEU A 289 -8.77 -12.00 4.35
N THR A 290 -7.55 -12.36 4.69
CA THR A 290 -6.72 -13.31 3.94
C THR A 290 -6.46 -14.58 4.75
N ALA A 291 -5.90 -15.60 4.12
CA ALA A 291 -5.47 -16.82 4.81
C ALA A 291 -4.40 -16.59 5.90
N THR A 292 -3.65 -15.49 5.83
CA THR A 292 -2.67 -15.09 6.84
C THR A 292 -3.25 -14.13 7.88
N GLY A 293 -4.56 -13.88 7.83
CA GLY A 293 -5.27 -12.99 8.73
C GLY A 293 -5.62 -11.66 8.06
N ARG A 294 -5.63 -10.60 8.84
CA ARG A 294 -5.99 -9.27 8.35
C ARG A 294 -4.86 -8.67 7.52
N LYS A 295 -5.20 -8.09 6.37
CA LYS A 295 -4.24 -7.36 5.50
C LYS A 295 -4.94 -6.17 4.83
N SER A 296 -4.25 -5.06 4.58
CA SER A 296 -4.81 -3.95 3.79
C SER A 296 -4.91 -4.32 2.31
N LEU A 297 -5.92 -3.84 1.60
CA LEU A 297 -6.13 -4.18 0.18
C LEU A 297 -4.94 -3.79 -0.71
N GLY A 298 -4.23 -2.71 -0.38
CA GLY A 298 -3.01 -2.26 -1.06
C GLY A 298 -1.78 -3.10 -0.77
N ASP A 299 -1.77 -3.86 0.32
CA ASP A 299 -0.67 -4.77 0.70
C ASP A 299 -0.92 -6.20 0.20
N VAL A 300 -2.11 -6.47 -0.37
CA VAL A 300 -2.44 -7.75 -0.99
C VAL A 300 -1.52 -7.97 -2.19
N THR A 301 -0.96 -9.16 -2.27
CA THR A 301 -0.04 -9.55 -3.35
C THR A 301 -0.63 -10.70 -4.17
N THR A 302 -0.24 -10.79 -5.44
CA THR A 302 -0.57 -11.95 -6.28
C THR A 302 -0.18 -13.24 -5.58
N GLY A 303 -1.10 -14.19 -5.52
CA GLY A 303 -0.93 -15.45 -4.80
C GLY A 303 -1.64 -15.51 -3.44
N ASP A 304 -1.96 -14.36 -2.84
CA ASP A 304 -2.75 -14.31 -1.60
C ASP A 304 -4.13 -14.95 -1.80
N THR A 305 -4.69 -15.48 -0.71
CA THR A 305 -6.04 -16.06 -0.70
C THR A 305 -6.99 -15.16 0.08
N LEU A 306 -8.08 -14.74 -0.54
CA LEU A 306 -9.22 -14.05 0.08
C LEU A 306 -10.42 -14.99 0.13
N TYR A 307 -11.42 -14.66 0.96
CA TYR A 307 -12.62 -15.47 1.13
C TYR A 307 -13.82 -14.80 0.49
N ARG A 308 -14.47 -15.52 -0.42
CA ARG A 308 -15.69 -15.09 -1.09
C ARG A 308 -16.91 -15.84 -0.58
N TYR A 309 -18.07 -15.19 -0.62
CA TYR A 309 -19.35 -15.78 -0.31
C TYR A 309 -19.96 -16.38 -1.58
N GLU A 310 -20.11 -17.71 -1.60
CA GLU A 310 -20.78 -18.45 -2.68
C GLU A 310 -21.58 -19.60 -2.11
N ASN A 311 -22.79 -19.83 -2.64
CA ASN A 311 -23.65 -20.95 -2.24
C ASN A 311 -23.81 -21.08 -0.72
N ASN A 312 -24.02 -19.95 -0.05
CA ASN A 312 -24.16 -19.83 1.40
C ASN A 312 -22.92 -20.26 2.22
N ARG A 313 -21.72 -20.20 1.64
CA ARG A 313 -20.46 -20.61 2.26
C ARG A 313 -19.32 -19.66 1.90
N LEU A 314 -18.27 -19.67 2.72
CA LEU A 314 -17.00 -19.03 2.40
C LEU A 314 -16.13 -19.96 1.57
N VAL A 315 -15.71 -19.50 0.40
CA VAL A 315 -14.85 -20.22 -0.54
C VAL A 315 -13.55 -19.44 -0.77
N PRO A 316 -12.40 -20.12 -0.80
CA PRO A 316 -11.11 -19.48 -1.03
C PRO A 316 -10.94 -19.08 -2.50
N TYR A 317 -10.47 -17.87 -2.70
CA TYR A 317 -10.16 -17.29 -4.00
C TYR A 317 -8.73 -16.75 -3.98
N GLN A 318 -7.97 -17.06 -5.02
CA GLN A 318 -6.60 -16.60 -5.18
C GLN A 318 -6.54 -15.28 -5.95
N VAL A 319 -5.69 -14.37 -5.48
CA VAL A 319 -5.39 -13.11 -6.16
C VAL A 319 -4.48 -13.39 -7.36
N VAL A 320 -4.96 -13.10 -8.57
CA VAL A 320 -4.19 -13.26 -9.82
C VAL A 320 -3.61 -11.96 -10.32
N ARG A 321 -4.17 -10.82 -9.90
CA ARG A 321 -3.71 -9.49 -10.29
C ARG A 321 -4.08 -8.48 -9.22
N VAL A 322 -3.19 -7.50 -9.04
CA VAL A 322 -3.41 -6.32 -8.21
C VAL A 322 -3.10 -5.07 -9.05
N GLY A 323 -3.76 -3.96 -8.77
CA GLY A 323 -3.47 -2.70 -9.45
C GLY A 323 -4.46 -1.60 -9.13
N THR A 324 -4.27 -0.43 -9.73
CA THR A 324 -5.28 0.64 -9.68
C THR A 324 -6.31 0.41 -10.77
N THR A 325 -7.58 0.62 -10.48
CA THR A 325 -8.67 0.49 -11.46
C THR A 325 -8.86 1.76 -12.29
N GLY A 326 -8.13 2.84 -11.94
CA GLY A 326 -8.14 4.11 -12.67
C GLY A 326 -9.41 4.95 -12.47
N GLN A 327 -10.40 4.45 -11.74
CA GLN A 327 -11.63 5.18 -11.44
C GLN A 327 -11.38 6.15 -10.29
N ALA A 328 -11.49 7.45 -10.57
CA ALA A 328 -11.61 8.46 -9.53
C ALA A 328 -13.07 8.49 -9.07
N VAL A 329 -13.30 8.27 -7.78
CA VAL A 329 -14.64 8.36 -7.19
C VAL A 329 -14.75 9.61 -6.35
N GLU A 330 -15.88 10.31 -6.47
CA GLU A 330 -16.15 11.55 -5.73
C GLU A 330 -16.66 11.29 -4.31
N ARG A 331 -17.19 10.08 -4.08
CA ARG A 331 -17.80 9.68 -2.82
C ARG A 331 -17.35 8.29 -2.42
N LEU A 332 -17.02 8.15 -1.15
CA LEU A 332 -16.64 6.91 -0.52
C LEU A 332 -17.63 6.56 0.58
N TYR A 333 -17.85 5.26 0.79
CA TYR A 333 -18.75 4.72 1.79
C TYR A 333 -18.05 3.64 2.61
N ASN A 334 -18.35 3.59 3.91
CA ASN A 334 -17.99 2.46 4.77
C ASN A 334 -19.18 2.12 5.67
N LEU A 335 -19.34 0.84 5.98
CA LEU A 335 -20.33 0.37 6.94
C LEU A 335 -19.63 -0.06 8.22
N ARG A 336 -20.25 0.24 9.36
CA ARG A 336 -19.89 -0.38 10.63
C ARG A 336 -20.94 -1.42 10.97
N THR A 337 -20.52 -2.63 11.26
CA THR A 337 -21.42 -3.73 11.62
C THR A 337 -21.11 -4.20 13.04
N GLN A 338 -22.04 -4.92 13.67
CA GLN A 338 -21.82 -5.44 15.03
C GLN A 338 -20.62 -6.40 15.16
N PRO A 339 -20.38 -7.35 14.22
CA PRO A 339 -19.29 -8.31 14.32
C PRO A 339 -17.94 -7.79 13.78
N GLY A 340 -17.89 -6.58 13.21
CA GLY A 340 -16.65 -5.98 12.70
C GLY A 340 -16.25 -6.40 11.28
N GLY A 341 -17.10 -7.15 10.58
CA GLY A 341 -16.88 -7.59 9.21
C GLY A 341 -18.18 -7.76 8.44
N TYR A 342 -18.10 -7.68 7.11
CA TYR A 342 -19.24 -7.82 6.21
C TYR A 342 -18.79 -8.26 4.82
N VAL A 343 -19.74 -8.52 3.92
CA VAL A 343 -19.45 -9.01 2.57
C VAL A 343 -19.75 -7.93 1.53
N VAL A 344 -18.75 -7.60 0.71
CA VAL A 344 -18.81 -6.63 -0.39
C VAL A 344 -18.29 -7.25 -1.68
N ASP A 345 -19.03 -7.11 -2.78
CA ASP A 345 -18.76 -7.74 -4.07
C ASP A 345 -18.53 -9.26 -3.95
N GLY A 346 -19.27 -9.86 -3.01
CA GLY A 346 -19.15 -11.27 -2.65
C GLY A 346 -17.84 -11.63 -1.94
N THR A 347 -17.08 -10.67 -1.40
CA THR A 347 -15.81 -10.90 -0.69
C THR A 347 -15.89 -10.41 0.75
N VAL A 348 -15.30 -11.13 1.70
CA VAL A 348 -15.26 -10.74 3.11
C VAL A 348 -14.29 -9.57 3.31
N VAL A 349 -14.80 -8.50 3.92
CA VAL A 349 -14.07 -7.28 4.26
C VAL A 349 -14.29 -6.95 5.74
N LEU A 350 -13.35 -6.21 6.33
CA LEU A 350 -13.39 -5.84 7.75
C LEU A 350 -13.72 -4.35 7.87
N ASP A 351 -14.50 -3.95 8.88
CA ASP A 351 -14.97 -2.56 8.98
C ASP A 351 -13.96 -1.60 9.61
N LYS A 352 -12.98 -2.14 10.37
CA LYS A 352 -11.92 -1.40 11.07
C LYS A 352 -10.73 -2.25 11.38
#